data_AF-A0A969C7Z2-F1
#
_entry.id   AF-A0A969C7Z2-F1
#
_cell.length_a   1.000
_cell.length_b   1.000
_cell.length_c   1.000
_cell.angle_alpha   90.00
_cell.angle_beta   90.00
_cell.angle_gamma   90.00
#
_symmetry.space_group_name_H-M   'P 1'
#
loop_
_entity.id
_entity.type
_entity.pdbx_description
1 polymer ?
#
loop_
_entity_poly.entity_id
_entity_poly.type
_entity_poly.pdbx_seq_one_letter_code
_entity_poly.pdbx_strand_id
1 'polypeptide(L)'
;MIARGLQSGVTGGGGLRLIFDDPNDPNKVESDAIREKARKAFRGYSTTRQNDPKLSAVVVVQQRTHEQDVSGYIVAHEPEYETVIVPMEAEKDEEICLPLSGKKWRRSPGEFMHPDRFDSETIGAIKRDQKTWAGHYQQRPAPAGGGFIKLRDWRLYANVPRCDLWILSIDATRKSGTNSDFVTIGVIGQIRSIRKVKGLPSVSATGNLQENMG
;
A
#
# COMPACT_ATOMS: atom_id res chain seq x y z
N MET A 1 -16.42 -12.18 -26.48
CA MET A 1 -15.81 -11.34 -25.43
C MET A 1 -16.52 -9.99 -25.44
N ILE A 2 -17.02 -9.51 -24.30
CA ILE A 2 -17.67 -8.20 -24.16
C ILE A 2 -16.76 -7.33 -23.30
N ALA A 3 -16.35 -6.16 -23.80
CA ALA A 3 -15.52 -5.21 -23.07
C ALA A 3 -16.28 -3.90 -22.85
N ARG A 4 -16.31 -3.41 -21.60
CA ARG A 4 -17.03 -2.20 -21.17
C ARG A 4 -16.32 -1.62 -19.95
N GLY A 5 -16.49 -0.32 -19.70
CA GLY A 5 -15.99 0.31 -18.48
C GLY A 5 -16.78 -0.19 -17.26
N LEU A 6 -16.10 -0.35 -16.11
CA LEU A 6 -16.71 -0.86 -14.88
C LEU A 6 -17.99 -0.09 -14.49
N GLN A 7 -18.04 1.21 -14.77
CA GLN A 7 -19.17 2.07 -14.40
C GLN A 7 -20.21 2.25 -15.51
N SER A 8 -19.99 1.73 -16.72
CA SER A 8 -20.85 2.02 -17.87
C SER A 8 -22.14 1.18 -17.93
N GLY A 9 -22.55 0.57 -16.81
CA GLY A 9 -23.72 -0.30 -16.71
C GLY A 9 -23.63 -1.52 -17.62
N VAL A 10 -23.24 -2.67 -17.07
CA VAL A 10 -23.41 -3.93 -17.82
C VAL A 10 -24.91 -4.25 -17.76
N THR A 11 -25.68 -4.05 -18.82
CA THR A 11 -27.07 -4.55 -18.89
C THR A 11 -27.12 -5.72 -19.88
N GLY A 12 -27.65 -6.87 -19.45
CA GLY A 12 -28.14 -7.92 -20.37
C GLY A 12 -27.31 -9.19 -20.62
N GLY A 13 -26.07 -9.34 -20.12
CA GLY A 13 -25.31 -10.59 -20.28
C GLY A 13 -24.47 -10.92 -19.05
N GLY A 14 -24.62 -12.13 -18.53
CA GLY A 14 -23.63 -12.74 -17.62
C GLY A 14 -22.58 -13.52 -18.42
N GLY A 15 -21.58 -14.07 -17.74
CA GLY A 15 -20.50 -14.82 -18.36
C GLY A 15 -19.96 -15.93 -17.46
N LEU A 16 -19.21 -16.85 -18.06
CA LEU A 16 -18.42 -17.85 -17.34
C LEU A 16 -17.04 -17.32 -16.92
N ARG A 17 -16.57 -16.23 -17.53
CA ARG A 17 -15.29 -15.60 -17.20
C ARG A 17 -15.52 -14.11 -17.08
N LEU A 18 -15.28 -13.56 -15.90
CA LEU A 18 -15.36 -12.14 -15.61
C LEU A 18 -13.94 -11.64 -15.37
N ILE A 19 -13.47 -10.74 -16.21
CA ILE A 19 -12.13 -10.16 -16.09
C ILE A 19 -12.29 -8.68 -15.79
N PHE A 20 -11.70 -8.24 -14.68
CA PHE A 20 -11.62 -6.85 -14.26
C PHE A 20 -10.19 -6.38 -14.48
N ASP A 21 -9.99 -5.55 -15.49
CA ASP A 21 -8.70 -4.95 -15.85
C ASP A 21 -8.66 -3.52 -15.31
N ASP A 22 -7.72 -3.23 -14.41
CA ASP A 22 -7.53 -1.94 -13.74
C ASP A 22 -8.85 -1.28 -13.29
N PRO A 23 -9.59 -1.90 -12.34
CA PRO A 23 -10.91 -1.42 -11.92
C PRO A 23 -10.89 -0.05 -11.22
N ASN A 24 -9.71 0.45 -10.82
CA ASN A 24 -9.53 1.77 -10.25
C ASN A 24 -8.77 2.67 -11.24
N ASP A 25 -9.33 3.85 -11.51
CA ASP A 25 -8.65 4.93 -12.21
C ASP A 25 -7.56 5.54 -11.29
N PRO A 26 -6.26 5.40 -11.62
CA PRO A 26 -5.17 5.89 -10.78
C PRO A 26 -5.25 7.40 -10.50
N ASN A 27 -5.82 8.18 -11.43
CA ASN A 27 -5.92 9.64 -11.29
C ASN A 27 -7.01 10.08 -10.32
N LYS A 28 -7.92 9.16 -9.96
CA LYS A 28 -9.09 9.44 -9.13
C LYS A 28 -9.14 8.60 -7.86
N VAL A 29 -8.10 7.80 -7.62
CA VAL A 29 -8.07 6.82 -6.54
C VAL A 29 -8.11 7.46 -5.16
N GLU A 30 -7.64 8.71 -5.01
CA GLU A 30 -7.64 9.42 -3.71
C GLU A 30 -9.07 9.79 -3.26
N SER A 31 -10.07 9.74 -4.13
CA SER A 31 -11.47 9.99 -3.75
C SER A 31 -12.14 8.75 -3.16
N ASP A 32 -12.49 8.81 -1.88
CA ASP A 32 -13.22 7.76 -1.14
C ASP A 32 -14.50 7.33 -1.87
N ALA A 33 -15.27 8.31 -2.36
CA ALA A 33 -16.52 8.05 -3.08
C ALA A 33 -16.28 7.26 -4.39
N ILE A 34 -15.19 7.55 -5.10
CA ILE A 34 -14.84 6.83 -6.33
C ILE A 34 -14.36 5.42 -6.01
N ARG A 35 -13.56 5.23 -4.95
CA ARG A 35 -13.14 3.90 -4.49
C ARG A 35 -14.34 3.06 -4.06
N GLU A 36 -15.24 3.60 -3.25
CA GLU A 36 -16.46 2.90 -2.83
C GLU A 36 -17.33 2.52 -4.03
N LYS A 37 -17.49 3.43 -5.01
CA LYS A 37 -18.22 3.13 -6.25
C LYS A 37 -17.58 1.99 -7.03
N ALA A 38 -16.25 1.95 -7.16
CA ALA A 38 -15.53 0.87 -7.83
C ALA A 38 -15.71 -0.46 -7.09
N ARG A 39 -15.56 -0.48 -5.76
CA ARG A 39 -15.78 -1.67 -4.91
C ARG A 39 -17.20 -2.19 -5.02
N LYS A 40 -18.20 -1.31 -4.94
CA LYS A 40 -19.62 -1.67 -5.09
C LYS A 40 -19.92 -2.22 -6.48
N ALA A 41 -19.33 -1.62 -7.52
CA ALA A 41 -19.47 -2.11 -8.88
C ALA A 41 -18.85 -3.51 -9.05
N PHE A 42 -17.62 -3.71 -8.57
CA PHE A 42 -16.97 -5.02 -8.56
C PHE A 42 -17.86 -6.06 -7.87
N ARG A 43 -18.28 -5.83 -6.61
CA ARG A 43 -19.12 -6.76 -5.87
C ARG A 43 -20.44 -7.05 -6.57
N GLY A 44 -21.06 -6.03 -7.15
CA GLY A 44 -22.28 -6.18 -7.92
C GLY A 44 -22.10 -7.10 -9.12
N TYR A 45 -21.06 -6.91 -9.93
CA TYR A 45 -20.84 -7.72 -11.11
C TYR A 45 -20.29 -9.11 -10.80
N SER A 46 -19.34 -9.21 -9.87
CA SER A 46 -18.74 -10.49 -9.48
C SER A 46 -19.79 -11.45 -8.93
N THR A 47 -20.87 -10.96 -8.31
CA THR A 47 -21.96 -11.81 -7.80
C THR A 47 -23.08 -12.02 -8.81
N THR A 48 -23.54 -10.97 -9.50
CA THR A 48 -24.76 -11.04 -10.33
C THR A 48 -24.52 -11.44 -11.79
N ARG A 49 -23.25 -11.52 -12.23
CA ARG A 49 -22.91 -11.79 -13.64
C ARG A 49 -22.24 -13.12 -13.89
N GLN A 50 -22.13 -13.97 -12.88
CA GLN A 50 -21.74 -15.35 -13.09
C GLN A 50 -22.94 -16.13 -13.62
N ASN A 51 -22.81 -16.74 -14.80
CA ASN A 51 -23.88 -17.58 -15.36
C ASN A 51 -24.05 -18.89 -14.57
N ASP A 52 -22.93 -19.44 -14.07
CA ASP A 52 -22.91 -20.60 -13.18
C ASP A 52 -21.78 -20.40 -12.18
N PRO A 53 -22.06 -20.15 -10.89
CA PRO A 53 -21.03 -19.95 -9.87
C PRO A 53 -20.05 -21.10 -9.70
N LYS A 54 -20.41 -22.33 -10.08
CA LYS A 54 -19.52 -23.50 -9.98
C LYS A 54 -18.51 -23.57 -11.12
N LEU A 55 -18.87 -23.03 -12.29
CA LEU A 55 -18.03 -23.07 -13.49
C LEU A 55 -17.39 -21.73 -13.80
N SER A 56 -17.87 -20.65 -13.20
CA SER A 56 -17.42 -19.30 -13.48
C SER A 56 -16.11 -19.00 -12.77
N ALA A 57 -15.28 -18.16 -13.38
CA ALA A 57 -14.08 -17.64 -12.76
C ALA A 57 -14.08 -16.11 -12.83
N VAL A 58 -13.69 -15.48 -11.74
CA VAL A 58 -13.50 -14.03 -11.64
C VAL A 58 -12.01 -13.77 -11.54
N VAL A 59 -11.48 -12.95 -12.42
CA VAL A 59 -10.07 -12.56 -12.43
C VAL A 59 -10.00 -11.06 -12.33
N VAL A 60 -9.21 -10.57 -11.37
CA VAL A 60 -8.90 -9.15 -11.23
C VAL A 60 -7.42 -8.97 -11.47
N VAL A 61 -7.07 -8.12 -12.43
CA VAL A 61 -5.69 -7.75 -12.74
C VAL A 61 -5.59 -6.24 -12.53
N GLN A 62 -4.67 -5.84 -11.66
CA GLN A 62 -4.54 -4.44 -11.30
C GLN A 62 -3.15 -4.16 -10.72
N GLN A 63 -2.61 -2.99 -11.04
CA GLN A 63 -1.53 -2.40 -10.24
C GLN A 63 -2.10 -1.66 -9.02
N ARG A 64 -1.59 -1.95 -7.83
CA ARG A 64 -2.06 -1.31 -6.60
C ARG A 64 -1.84 0.20 -6.63
N THR A 65 -2.91 0.96 -6.38
CA THR A 65 -2.90 2.44 -6.39
C THR A 65 -3.31 3.02 -5.05
N HIS A 66 -4.03 2.27 -4.20
CA HIS A 66 -4.43 2.71 -2.86
C HIS A 66 -4.67 1.50 -1.95
N GLU A 67 -4.55 1.66 -0.63
CA GLU A 67 -4.76 0.54 0.32
C GLU A 67 -6.18 -0.04 0.21
N GLN A 68 -7.16 0.82 -0.07
CA GLN A 68 -8.59 0.52 -0.25
C GLN A 68 -9.04 0.47 -1.72
N ASP A 69 -8.13 0.25 -2.66
CA ASP A 69 -8.51 -0.08 -4.04
C ASP A 69 -9.26 -1.43 -4.11
N VAL A 70 -9.78 -1.81 -5.28
CA VAL A 70 -10.57 -3.04 -5.41
C VAL A 70 -9.76 -4.27 -5.01
N SER A 71 -8.50 -4.34 -5.42
CA SER A 71 -7.59 -5.43 -5.04
C SER A 71 -7.33 -5.46 -3.53
N GLY A 72 -7.11 -4.30 -2.90
CA GLY A 72 -6.97 -4.18 -1.45
C GLY A 72 -8.21 -4.61 -0.68
N TYR A 73 -9.40 -4.32 -1.21
CA TYR A 73 -10.65 -4.81 -0.66
C TYR A 73 -10.77 -6.33 -0.73
N ILE A 74 -10.48 -6.92 -1.90
CA ILE A 74 -10.52 -8.38 -2.11
C ILE A 74 -9.58 -9.08 -1.12
N VAL A 75 -8.32 -8.64 -1.05
CA VAL A 75 -7.33 -9.21 -0.12
C VAL A 75 -7.78 -9.15 1.34
N ALA A 76 -8.49 -8.10 1.74
CA ALA A 76 -8.93 -7.90 3.11
C ALA A 76 -10.25 -8.59 3.47
N HIS A 77 -11.15 -8.85 2.50
CA HIS A 77 -12.53 -9.24 2.78
C HIS A 77 -13.01 -10.50 2.05
N GLU A 78 -12.33 -10.93 0.99
CA GLU A 78 -12.77 -12.05 0.13
C GLU A 78 -11.67 -13.15 0.13
N PRO A 79 -11.51 -13.89 1.25
CA PRO A 79 -10.42 -14.85 1.45
C PRO A 79 -10.45 -16.04 0.48
N GLU A 80 -11.55 -16.24 -0.25
CA GLU A 80 -11.68 -17.25 -1.29
C GLU A 80 -10.88 -16.91 -2.56
N TYR A 81 -10.47 -15.65 -2.74
CA TYR A 81 -9.64 -15.25 -3.86
C TYR A 81 -8.18 -15.64 -3.62
N GLU A 82 -7.63 -16.44 -4.53
CA GLU A 82 -6.19 -16.62 -4.61
C GLU A 82 -5.54 -15.32 -5.09
N THR A 83 -4.63 -14.77 -4.28
CA THR A 83 -3.94 -13.53 -4.58
C THR A 83 -2.50 -13.81 -5.01
N VAL A 84 -2.14 -13.33 -6.20
CA VAL A 84 -0.77 -13.36 -6.71
C VAL A 84 -0.21 -11.95 -6.73
N ILE A 85 0.85 -11.70 -5.97
CA ILE A 85 1.55 -10.42 -5.92
C ILE A 85 2.91 -10.59 -6.57
N VAL A 86 3.20 -9.79 -7.59
CA VAL A 86 4.49 -9.78 -8.28
C VAL A 86 5.13 -8.39 -8.07
N PRO A 87 5.99 -8.21 -7.04
CA PRO A 87 6.69 -6.94 -6.84
C PRO A 87 7.70 -6.70 -7.96
N MET A 88 8.04 -5.43 -8.22
CA MET A 88 9.07 -5.05 -9.18
C MET A 88 10.43 -5.62 -8.81
N GLU A 89 10.82 -5.56 -7.54
CA GLU A 89 12.04 -6.17 -7.00
C GLU A 89 11.67 -7.22 -5.96
N ALA A 90 12.18 -8.43 -6.12
CA ALA A 90 11.99 -9.51 -5.15
C ALA A 90 12.70 -9.16 -3.82
N GLU A 91 11.97 -9.21 -2.71
CA GLU A 91 12.53 -8.97 -1.37
C GLU A 91 12.91 -10.26 -0.64
N LYS A 92 12.41 -11.39 -1.15
CA LYS A 92 12.62 -12.75 -0.65
C LYS A 92 12.66 -13.70 -1.84
N ASP A 93 13.06 -14.95 -1.61
CA ASP A 93 12.89 -15.97 -2.64
C ASP A 93 11.40 -16.17 -2.94
N GLU A 94 11.07 -16.11 -4.22
CA GLU A 94 9.72 -16.26 -4.73
C GLU A 94 9.66 -17.42 -5.71
N GLU A 95 8.57 -18.18 -5.65
CA GLU A 95 8.24 -19.21 -6.62
C GLU A 95 6.76 -19.11 -6.96
N ILE A 96 6.47 -18.94 -8.24
CA ILE A 96 5.11 -18.99 -8.78
C ILE A 96 5.03 -20.16 -9.77
N CYS A 97 4.17 -21.12 -9.47
CA CYS A 97 3.85 -22.22 -10.38
C CYS A 97 2.80 -21.74 -11.37
N LEU A 98 3.15 -21.68 -12.66
CA LEU A 98 2.21 -21.33 -13.71
C LEU A 98 1.22 -22.50 -13.92
N PRO A 99 -0.08 -22.34 -13.60
CA PRO A 99 -1.01 -23.48 -13.51
C PRO A 99 -1.24 -24.16 -14.87
N LEU A 100 -1.12 -23.41 -15.97
CA LEU A 100 -1.32 -23.93 -17.33
C LEU A 100 -0.15 -24.77 -17.85
N SER A 101 1.09 -24.42 -17.50
CA SER A 101 2.29 -25.06 -18.04
C SER A 101 3.05 -25.90 -17.03
N GLY A 102 2.72 -25.79 -15.74
CA GLY A 102 3.51 -26.37 -14.64
C GLY A 102 4.89 -25.73 -14.46
N LYS A 103 5.26 -24.73 -15.28
CA LYS A 103 6.55 -24.06 -15.20
C LYS A 103 6.63 -23.27 -13.91
N LYS A 104 7.73 -23.45 -13.19
CA LYS A 104 8.07 -22.67 -12.00
C LYS A 104 8.82 -21.41 -12.43
N TRP A 105 8.25 -20.25 -12.13
CA TRP A 105 8.94 -18.97 -12.23
C TRP A 105 9.53 -18.65 -10.86
N ARG A 106 10.85 -18.47 -10.80
CA ARG A 106 11.57 -18.21 -9.55
C ARG A 106 12.28 -16.87 -9.62
N ARG A 107 12.34 -16.20 -8.49
CA ARG A 107 13.18 -15.01 -8.30
C ARG A 107 13.89 -15.07 -6.96
N SER A 108 15.15 -14.64 -6.94
CA SER A 108 15.90 -14.43 -5.71
C SER A 108 15.89 -12.95 -5.28
N PRO A 109 16.19 -12.65 -4.01
CA PRO A 109 16.21 -11.26 -3.52
C PRO A 109 17.07 -10.34 -4.40
N GLY A 110 16.51 -9.19 -4.77
CA GLY A 110 17.16 -8.20 -5.64
C GLY A 110 16.89 -8.38 -7.14
N GLU A 111 16.30 -9.50 -7.57
CA GLU A 111 15.95 -9.69 -8.98
C GLU A 111 14.70 -8.89 -9.38
N PHE A 112 14.75 -8.29 -10.57
CA PHE A 112 13.65 -7.48 -11.08
C PHE A 112 12.62 -8.29 -11.85
N MET A 113 11.36 -7.84 -11.83
CA MET A 113 10.24 -8.47 -12.54
C MET A 113 10.46 -8.49 -14.06
N HIS A 114 11.08 -7.44 -14.59
CA HIS A 114 11.30 -7.29 -16.02
C HIS A 114 12.67 -6.64 -16.28
N PRO A 115 13.78 -7.37 -16.09
CA PRO A 115 15.14 -6.83 -16.15
C PRO A 115 15.47 -6.20 -17.51
N ASP A 116 14.91 -6.72 -18.61
CA ASP A 116 15.12 -6.17 -19.96
C ASP A 116 14.49 -4.78 -20.17
N ARG A 117 13.55 -4.39 -19.30
CA ARG A 117 12.81 -3.11 -19.38
C ARG A 117 13.23 -2.13 -18.30
N PHE A 118 13.65 -2.64 -17.15
CA PHE A 118 14.02 -1.85 -15.98
C PHE A 118 15.41 -2.26 -15.52
N ASP A 119 16.40 -1.48 -15.91
CA ASP A 119 17.75 -1.61 -15.38
C ASP A 119 17.85 -1.00 -13.97
N SER A 120 18.99 -1.26 -13.33
CA SER A 120 19.25 -0.80 -11.96
C SER A 120 19.23 0.73 -11.85
N GLU A 121 19.61 1.46 -12.90
CA GLU A 121 19.60 2.92 -12.90
C GLU A 121 18.16 3.46 -12.90
N THR A 122 17.31 2.92 -13.79
CA THR A 122 15.89 3.27 -13.90
C THR A 122 15.17 2.97 -12.58
N ILE A 123 15.43 1.80 -11.98
CA ILE A 123 14.85 1.43 -10.69
C ILE A 123 15.37 2.34 -9.57
N GLY A 124 16.66 2.68 -9.57
CA GLY A 124 17.23 3.65 -8.64
C GLY A 124 16.52 5.00 -8.72
N ALA A 125 16.18 5.45 -9.93
CA ALA A 125 15.42 6.68 -10.13
C ALA A 125 13.99 6.59 -9.57
N ILE A 126 13.28 5.50 -9.84
CA ILE A 126 11.90 5.26 -9.39
C ILE A 126 11.84 5.14 -7.85
N LYS A 127 12.79 4.45 -7.23
CA LYS A 127 12.88 4.25 -5.76
C LYS A 127 12.94 5.57 -4.97
N ARG A 128 13.31 6.69 -5.60
CA ARG A 128 13.32 8.02 -4.96
C ARG A 128 11.93 8.48 -4.56
N ASP A 129 10.91 8.15 -5.33
CA ASP A 129 9.52 8.35 -4.93
C ASP A 129 9.04 7.11 -4.16
N GLN A 130 9.19 7.17 -2.83
CA GLN A 130 8.86 6.04 -1.96
C GLN A 130 7.37 5.67 -1.98
N LYS A 131 6.47 6.64 -2.18
CA LYS A 131 5.02 6.37 -2.24
C LYS A 131 4.70 5.58 -3.51
N THR A 132 5.20 6.07 -4.65
CA THR A 132 5.02 5.39 -5.93
C THR A 132 5.73 4.04 -5.93
N TRP A 133 6.96 3.95 -5.44
CA TRP A 133 7.67 2.66 -5.32
C TRP A 133 6.89 1.64 -4.49
N ALA A 134 6.43 2.03 -3.29
CA ALA A 134 5.70 1.13 -2.42
C ALA A 134 4.38 0.67 -3.06
N GLY A 135 3.56 1.59 -3.57
CA GLY A 135 2.27 1.26 -4.16
C GLY A 135 2.38 0.60 -5.53
N HIS A 136 2.90 1.33 -6.50
CA HIS A 136 2.85 0.96 -7.92
C HIS A 136 3.81 -0.17 -8.29
N TYR A 137 4.96 -0.26 -7.62
CA TYR A 137 6.01 -1.20 -7.99
C TYR A 137 6.07 -2.40 -7.04
N GLN A 138 6.06 -2.16 -5.72
CA GLN A 138 6.10 -3.23 -4.71
C GLN A 138 4.72 -3.73 -4.28
N GLN A 139 3.62 -3.19 -4.84
CA GLN A 139 2.23 -3.59 -4.56
C GLN A 139 1.79 -3.45 -3.07
N ARG A 140 2.42 -2.52 -2.34
CA ARG A 140 2.14 -2.17 -0.94
C ARG A 140 1.82 -0.68 -0.82
N PRO A 141 0.66 -0.22 -1.31
CA PRO A 141 0.26 1.17 -1.16
C PRO A 141 0.09 1.49 0.33
N ALA A 142 0.65 2.61 0.76
CA ALA A 142 0.46 3.16 2.10
C ALA A 142 -0.49 4.37 2.03
N PRO A 143 -1.26 4.64 3.10
CA PRO A 143 -2.14 5.81 3.13
C PRO A 143 -1.31 7.09 2.99
N ALA A 144 -1.87 8.12 2.37
CA ALA A 144 -1.16 9.37 2.07
C ALA A 144 -0.53 10.02 3.32
N GLY A 145 -1.05 9.75 4.53
CA GLY A 145 -0.52 10.20 5.81
C GLY A 145 0.49 9.27 6.51
N GLY A 146 0.72 8.05 6.00
CA GLY A 146 1.54 7.03 6.67
C GLY A 146 3.05 7.14 6.43
N GLY A 147 3.50 8.04 5.54
CA GLY A 147 4.90 8.15 5.11
C GLY A 147 5.74 9.21 5.83
N PHE A 148 5.16 9.97 6.78
CA PHE A 148 5.88 11.08 7.42
C PHE A 148 6.99 10.61 8.36
N ILE A 149 6.87 9.41 8.91
CA ILE A 149 7.80 8.86 9.88
C ILE A 149 8.73 7.87 9.20
N LYS A 150 10.00 8.27 9.00
CA LYS A 150 11.02 7.36 8.49
C LYS A 150 11.50 6.49 9.64
N LEU A 151 11.32 5.17 9.53
CA LEU A 151 11.79 4.21 10.56
C LEU A 151 13.29 4.36 10.88
N ARG A 152 14.12 4.77 9.92
CA ARG A 152 15.56 5.05 10.15
C ARG A 152 15.81 6.22 11.12
N ASP A 153 14.86 7.14 11.24
CA ASP A 153 14.93 8.28 12.15
C ASP A 153 14.44 7.88 13.56
N TRP A 154 13.95 6.64 13.72
CA TRP A 154 13.54 6.06 15.00
C TRP A 154 14.64 5.18 15.61
N ARG A 155 14.77 5.29 16.93
CA ARG A 155 15.64 4.42 17.73
C ARG A 155 14.80 3.70 18.77
N LEU A 156 14.93 2.38 18.81
CA LEU A 156 14.37 1.58 19.87
C LEU A 156 15.34 1.61 21.06
N TYR A 157 14.82 1.93 22.24
CA TYR A 157 15.60 1.94 23.47
C TYR A 157 15.10 0.79 24.35
N ALA A 158 16.00 -0.13 24.72
CA ALA A 158 15.67 -1.18 25.70
C ALA A 158 15.44 -0.60 27.10
N ASN A 159 16.14 0.49 27.43
CA ASN A 159 15.99 1.24 28.67
C ASN A 159 15.60 2.68 28.35
N VAL A 160 14.56 3.17 29.01
CA VAL A 160 14.07 4.53 28.80
C VAL A 160 15.16 5.54 29.23
N PRO A 161 15.60 6.45 28.36
CA PRO A 161 16.63 7.43 28.73
C PRO A 161 16.10 8.40 29.80
N ARG A 162 17.01 9.00 30.56
CA ARG A 162 16.66 10.05 31.51
C ARG A 162 16.16 11.28 30.75
N CYS A 163 14.88 11.60 30.91
CA CYS A 163 14.25 12.78 30.31
C CYS A 163 14.14 13.92 31.34
N ASP A 164 14.22 15.16 30.84
CA ASP A 164 14.09 16.36 31.67
C ASP A 164 12.63 16.75 31.87
N LEU A 165 11.78 16.41 30.90
CA LEU A 165 10.35 16.64 30.94
C LEU A 165 9.60 15.38 30.47
N TRP A 166 8.53 15.06 31.19
CA TRP A 166 7.59 14.02 30.81
C TRP A 166 6.24 14.66 30.47
N ILE A 167 5.72 14.35 29.29
CA ILE A 167 4.40 14.74 28.82
C ILE A 167 3.56 13.47 28.75
N LEU A 168 2.43 13.48 29.44
CA LEU A 168 1.45 12.41 29.40
C LEU A 168 0.26 12.88 28.56
N SER A 169 -0.03 12.14 27.49
CA SER A 169 -1.21 12.35 26.66
C SER A 169 -2.17 11.20 26.89
N ILE A 170 -3.38 11.49 27.37
CA ILE A 170 -4.41 10.50 27.61
C ILE A 170 -5.53 10.79 26.62
N ASP A 171 -5.75 9.87 25.68
CA ASP A 171 -6.95 9.86 24.84
C ASP A 171 -7.93 8.84 25.43
N ALA A 172 -8.82 9.35 26.28
CA ALA A 172 -9.79 8.52 26.99
C ALA A 172 -11.15 8.58 26.30
N THR A 173 -11.48 7.51 25.59
CA THR A 173 -12.83 7.30 25.07
C THR A 173 -13.72 6.70 26.16
N ARG A 174 -14.90 7.29 26.39
CA ARG A 174 -15.97 6.69 27.20
C ARG A 174 -17.25 6.62 26.38
N LYS A 175 -17.60 5.42 25.91
CA LYS A 175 -18.96 5.11 25.45
C LYS A 175 -19.45 3.86 26.15
N SER A 176 -20.62 3.93 26.77
CA SER A 176 -21.30 2.84 27.47
C SER A 176 -21.98 1.90 26.46
N GLY A 177 -21.18 1.28 25.59
CA GLY A 177 -21.64 0.31 24.59
C GLY A 177 -20.59 -0.76 24.37
N THR A 178 -21.01 -1.97 23.98
CA THR A 178 -20.17 -3.17 23.79
C THR A 178 -19.16 -3.07 22.64
N ASN A 179 -18.95 -1.88 22.06
CA ASN A 179 -18.03 -1.59 20.98
C ASN A 179 -17.36 -0.21 21.19
N SER A 180 -16.81 0.02 22.39
CA SER A 180 -16.09 1.27 22.71
C SER A 180 -14.61 1.16 22.37
N ASP A 181 -14.04 2.25 21.84
CA ASP A 181 -12.62 2.36 21.51
C ASP A 181 -11.75 2.25 22.77
N PHE A 182 -10.52 1.76 22.61
CA PHE A 182 -9.57 1.66 23.72
C PHE A 182 -9.15 3.03 24.23
N VAL A 183 -9.10 3.19 25.55
CA VAL A 183 -8.39 4.31 26.18
C VAL A 183 -6.90 4.17 25.88
N THR A 184 -6.32 5.17 25.23
CA THR A 184 -4.90 5.17 24.86
C THR A 184 -4.14 6.15 25.74
N ILE A 185 -3.01 5.68 26.30
CA ILE A 185 -2.10 6.51 27.09
C ILE A 185 -0.75 6.55 26.38
N GLY A 186 -0.38 7.74 25.91
CA GLY A 186 0.93 8.03 25.33
C GLY A 186 1.82 8.77 26.33
N VAL A 187 3.05 8.30 26.51
CA VAL A 187 4.07 8.96 27.32
C VAL A 187 5.17 9.49 26.39
N ILE A 188 5.43 10.78 26.44
CA ILE A 188 6.49 11.43 25.65
C ILE A 188 7.52 12.01 26.62
N GLY A 189 8.77 11.57 26.50
CA GLY A 189 9.90 12.15 27.23
C GLY A 189 10.66 13.15 26.35
N GLN A 190 10.90 14.36 26.86
CA GLN A 190 11.77 15.34 26.21
C GLN A 190 13.09 15.44 26.96
N ILE A 191 14.19 15.35 26.22
CA ILE A 191 15.53 15.67 26.68
C ILE A 191 15.86 17.06 26.15
N ARG A 192 16.05 18.05 27.04
CA ARG A 192 16.56 19.37 26.63
C ARG A 192 18.00 19.19 26.19
N SER A 193 18.30 19.64 24.98
CA SER A 193 19.61 19.52 24.33
C SER A 193 20.77 19.81 25.30
N ILE A 194 21.48 18.75 25.69
CA ILE A 194 22.85 18.87 26.18
C ILE A 194 23.71 19.05 24.93
N ARG A 195 24.49 20.14 24.89
CA ARG A 195 25.57 20.47 23.95
C ARG A 195 26.01 19.29 23.08
N LYS A 196 26.04 19.48 21.75
CA LYS A 196 26.66 18.62 20.72
C LYS A 196 27.31 17.36 21.31
N VAL A 197 26.58 16.26 21.32
CA VAL A 197 27.18 14.94 21.56
C VAL A 197 28.22 14.74 20.45
N LYS A 198 29.50 14.68 20.81
CA LYS A 198 30.60 14.39 19.86
C LYS A 198 30.27 13.05 19.18
N GLY A 199 30.02 13.10 17.86
CA GLY A 199 29.72 11.92 17.04
C GLY A 199 28.31 11.86 16.44
N LEU A 200 27.41 12.81 16.73
CA LEU A 200 26.14 12.93 16.02
C LEU A 200 26.26 13.91 14.83
N PRO A 201 25.88 13.51 13.60
CA PRO A 201 25.81 14.45 12.48
C PRO A 201 24.78 15.53 12.80
N SER A 202 25.19 16.79 12.74
CA SER A 202 24.30 17.93 12.94
C SER A 202 23.37 18.07 11.75
N VAL A 203 22.06 17.89 11.96
CA VAL A 203 21.04 18.31 11.00
C VAL A 203 20.66 19.75 11.37
N SER A 204 21.10 20.71 10.56
CA SER A 204 20.68 22.11 10.71
C SER A 204 19.25 22.25 10.21
N ALA A 205 18.33 22.51 11.13
CA ALA A 205 16.96 22.84 10.82
C ALA A 205 16.84 24.33 10.46
N THR A 206 17.30 24.71 9.27
CA THR A 206 16.88 25.94 8.59
C THR A 206 17.08 25.76 7.09
N GLY A 207 16.00 25.38 6.40
CA GLY A 207 15.86 25.74 4.99
C GLY A 207 15.59 27.23 4.94
N ASN A 208 16.51 27.99 4.36
CA ASN A 208 16.22 29.25 3.67
C ASN A 208 17.30 29.46 2.61
N LEU A 209 16.86 29.38 1.35
CA LEU A 209 17.56 29.90 0.18
C LEU A 209 17.70 31.41 0.36
N GLN A 210 18.91 31.98 0.27
CA GLN A 210 19.17 33.25 -0.41
C GLN A 210 20.63 33.32 -0.88
N GLU A 211 20.78 34.04 -1.99
CA GLU A 211 21.89 34.08 -2.94
C GLU A 211 23.13 34.80 -2.41
N ASN A 212 24.31 34.33 -2.83
CA ASN A 212 25.56 35.06 -2.69
C ASN A 212 25.70 36.08 -3.85
N MET A 213 25.71 37.37 -3.52
CA MET A 213 26.44 38.39 -4.25
C MET A 213 27.30 39.18 -3.26
N GLY A 214 28.60 39.28 -3.54
CA GLY A 214 29.58 40.07 -2.80
C GLY A 214 30.75 39.25 -2.27
#